data_AF-A0A9Q1QDA8-F1
#
_entry.id   AF-A0A9Q1QDA8-F1
#
_cell.length_a   1.000
_cell.length_b   1.000
_cell.length_c   1.000
_cell.angle_alpha   90.00
_cell.angle_beta   90.00
_cell.angle_gamma   90.00
#
_symmetry.space_group_name_H-M   'P 1'
#
loop_
_entity.id
_entity.type
_entity.pdbx_description
1 polymer ?
#
loop_
_entity_poly.entity_id
_entity_poly.type
_entity_poly.pdbx_seq_one_letter_code
_entity_poly.pdbx_strand_id
1 'polypeptide(L)'
;MRQMNAAFLSKLGWRVVVQKHKLWSRILRAKYCNNRCDLDMFAPRADASNAWRGITDSINFVQKGARVEVGNGRNTLFWSHEWAFNKPLASEAMTIIPLELETSTVEEMWDVQHGWKWEKFANLLPENTLSIITLHSLFPGEGNQDHLIWSGSSSGKMTTKSALAIIQEDCVGNEGKKKGNNA
;
A
#
# COMPACT_ATOMS: atom_id res chain seq x y z
N MET A 1 10.30 8.20 -22.91
CA MET A 1 11.33 8.42 -21.86
C MET A 1 10.76 8.69 -20.47
N ARG A 2 9.80 9.61 -20.27
CA ARG A 2 9.28 9.97 -18.93
C ARG A 2 8.70 8.77 -18.14
N GLN A 3 7.92 7.89 -18.80
CA GLN A 3 7.32 6.72 -18.16
C GLN A 3 8.34 5.65 -17.73
N MET A 4 9.39 5.43 -18.51
CA MET A 4 10.46 4.49 -18.16
C MET A 4 11.26 4.97 -16.94
N ASN A 5 11.57 6.28 -16.90
CA ASN A 5 12.21 6.88 -15.73
C ASN A 5 11.33 6.80 -14.49
N ALA A 6 10.02 7.03 -14.62
CA ALA A 6 9.06 6.84 -13.54
C ALA A 6 9.07 5.37 -13.05
N ALA A 7 9.05 4.38 -13.96
CA ALA A 7 9.14 2.96 -13.59
C ALA A 7 10.42 2.61 -12.82
N PHE A 8 11.57 3.20 -13.20
CA PHE A 8 12.82 3.03 -12.46
C PHE A 8 12.78 3.67 -11.07
N LEU A 9 12.20 4.86 -10.94
CA LEU A 9 12.05 5.56 -9.67
C LEU A 9 11.05 4.86 -8.74
N SER A 10 9.93 4.36 -9.26
CA SER A 10 9.01 3.49 -8.52
C SER A 10 9.73 2.24 -8.01
N LYS A 11 10.60 1.64 -8.84
CA LYS A 11 11.46 0.53 -8.44
C LYS A 11 12.47 0.85 -7.36
N LEU A 12 12.99 2.06 -7.37
CA LEU A 12 13.84 2.53 -6.29
C LEU A 12 13.04 2.71 -5.00
N GLY A 13 11.86 3.36 -5.07
CA GLY A 13 10.94 3.54 -3.94
C GLY A 13 10.51 2.22 -3.30
N TRP A 14 10.04 1.25 -4.09
CA TRP A 14 9.72 -0.10 -3.62
C TRP A 14 10.88 -0.77 -2.89
N ARG A 15 12.10 -0.65 -3.42
CA ARG A 15 13.29 -1.22 -2.78
C ARG A 15 13.64 -0.52 -1.46
N VAL A 16 13.34 0.76 -1.30
CA VAL A 16 13.49 1.45 0.00
C VAL A 16 12.59 0.80 1.05
N VAL A 17 11.35 0.45 0.68
CA VAL A 17 10.39 -0.20 1.58
C VAL A 17 10.78 -1.64 1.90
N VAL A 18 11.07 -2.44 0.87
CA VAL A 18 11.30 -3.89 1.03
C VAL A 18 12.72 -4.21 1.52
N GLN A 19 13.74 -3.47 1.09
CA GLN A 19 15.15 -3.78 1.38
C GLN A 19 15.68 -2.99 2.59
N LYS A 20 14.98 -3.06 3.72
CA LYS A 20 15.26 -2.28 4.95
C LYS A 20 16.69 -2.45 5.49
N HIS A 21 17.34 -3.58 5.20
CA HIS A 21 18.69 -3.91 5.70
C HIS A 21 19.84 -3.33 4.85
N LYS A 22 19.59 -2.90 3.61
CA LYS A 22 20.66 -2.40 2.74
C LYS A 22 21.10 -1.01 3.18
N LEU A 23 22.42 -0.74 3.15
CA LEU A 23 23.00 0.52 3.64
C LEU A 23 22.36 1.76 2.98
N TRP A 24 22.25 1.76 1.65
CA TRP A 24 21.66 2.87 0.91
C TRP A 24 20.18 3.11 1.29
N SER A 25 19.42 2.04 1.56
CA SER A 25 18.03 2.13 2.02
C SER A 25 17.99 2.71 3.43
N ARG A 26 18.83 2.21 4.35
CA ARG A 26 18.93 2.75 5.73
C ARG A 26 19.23 4.25 5.74
N ILE A 27 20.14 4.71 4.89
CA ILE A 27 20.48 6.14 4.77
C ILE A 27 19.25 6.96 4.33
N LEU A 28 18.55 6.52 3.28
CA LEU A 28 17.35 7.22 2.80
C LEU A 28 16.24 7.22 3.84
N ARG A 29 16.01 6.08 4.51
CA ARG A 29 15.00 5.93 5.57
C ARG A 29 15.30 6.82 6.78
N ALA A 30 16.57 6.91 7.19
CA ALA A 30 16.98 7.78 8.28
C ALA A 30 16.84 9.26 7.92
N LYS A 31 17.23 9.64 6.70
CA LYS A 31 17.20 11.03 6.24
C LYS A 31 15.78 11.55 6.01
N TYR A 32 14.91 10.73 5.42
CA TYR A 32 13.62 11.19 4.89
C TYR A 32 12.40 10.61 5.59
N CYS A 33 12.48 9.42 6.20
CA CYS A 33 11.31 8.74 6.78
C CYS A 33 11.43 8.52 8.31
N ASN A 34 12.38 9.14 9.01
CA ASN A 34 12.62 8.92 10.45
C ASN A 34 12.66 7.43 10.85
N ASN A 35 13.26 6.58 9.99
CA ASN A 35 13.30 5.12 10.10
C ASN A 35 11.94 4.37 10.05
N ARG A 36 10.83 5.08 9.86
CA ARG A 36 9.49 4.54 9.57
C ARG A 36 9.12 4.81 8.12
N CYS A 37 9.75 4.05 7.22
CA CYS A 37 9.46 4.12 5.79
C CYS A 37 8.59 2.91 5.40
N ASP A 38 7.29 3.16 5.37
CA ASP A 38 6.25 2.30 4.80
C ASP A 38 5.61 3.03 3.60
N LEU A 39 4.68 2.39 2.89
CA LEU A 39 4.14 2.92 1.62
C LEU A 39 3.52 4.31 1.73
N ASP A 40 3.00 4.66 2.90
CA ASP A 40 2.27 5.92 3.11
C ASP A 40 3.15 7.04 3.66
N MET A 41 4.42 6.73 3.97
CA MET A 41 5.33 7.65 4.65
C MET A 41 6.23 8.44 3.69
N PHE A 42 6.05 8.28 2.38
CA PHE A 42 6.79 9.03 1.37
C PHE A 42 6.18 10.42 1.17
N ALA A 43 6.62 11.38 1.99
CA ALA A 43 6.22 12.77 1.86
C ALA A 43 7.22 13.59 1.01
N PRO A 44 6.74 14.49 0.14
CA PRO A 44 7.58 15.49 -0.51
C PRO A 44 8.27 16.40 0.53
N ARG A 45 9.52 16.78 0.26
CA ARG A 45 10.26 17.72 1.09
C ARG A 45 10.93 18.80 0.23
N ALA A 46 10.90 20.04 0.71
CA ALA A 46 11.51 21.17 0.00
C ALA A 46 13.05 21.00 -0.16
N ASP A 47 13.70 20.46 0.86
CA ASP A 47 15.14 20.17 0.92
C ASP A 47 15.54 18.80 0.33
N ALA A 48 14.59 18.11 -0.33
CA ALA A 48 14.83 16.78 -0.89
C ALA A 48 15.85 16.79 -2.03
N SER A 49 16.68 15.74 -2.10
CA SER A 49 17.50 15.49 -3.29
C SER A 49 16.63 15.17 -4.50
N ASN A 50 17.13 15.44 -5.71
CA ASN A 50 16.41 15.12 -6.96
C ASN A 50 15.98 13.65 -7.04
N ALA A 51 16.81 12.74 -6.53
CA ALA A 51 16.48 11.32 -6.44
C ALA A 51 15.29 11.05 -5.50
N TRP A 52 15.23 11.70 -4.33
CA TRP A 52 14.11 11.55 -3.40
C TRP A 52 12.82 12.13 -3.97
N ARG A 53 12.89 13.31 -4.61
CA ARG A 53 11.73 13.91 -5.31
C ARG A 53 11.19 12.96 -6.37
N GLY A 54 12.07 12.40 -7.20
CA GLY A 54 11.67 11.42 -8.20
C GLY A 54 11.00 10.17 -7.60
N ILE A 55 11.49 9.70 -6.45
CA ILE A 55 10.86 8.59 -5.72
C ILE A 55 9.46 8.99 -5.24
N THR A 56 9.32 10.14 -4.55
CA THR A 56 8.04 10.61 -4.01
C THR A 56 7.02 10.87 -5.11
N ASP A 57 7.43 11.44 -6.25
CA ASP A 57 6.55 11.69 -7.39
C ASP A 57 6.02 10.38 -8.02
N SER A 58 6.76 9.29 -7.86
CA SER A 58 6.46 7.98 -8.44
C SER A 58 5.84 7.00 -7.45
N ILE A 59 5.63 7.40 -6.18
CA ILE A 59 5.17 6.49 -5.12
C ILE A 59 3.74 6.03 -5.34
N ASN A 60 2.89 6.87 -5.92
CA ASN A 60 1.50 6.52 -6.22
C ASN A 60 1.42 5.28 -7.13
N PHE A 61 2.36 5.11 -8.06
CA PHE A 61 2.43 3.90 -8.90
C PHE A 61 2.88 2.67 -8.12
N VAL A 62 3.74 2.86 -7.11
CA VAL A 62 4.13 1.80 -6.21
C VAL A 62 2.92 1.37 -5.37
N GLN A 63 2.20 2.32 -4.77
CA GLN A 63 0.99 2.05 -3.99
C GLN A 63 -0.06 1.27 -4.81
N LYS A 64 -0.29 1.65 -6.07
CA LYS A 64 -1.23 0.95 -6.97
C LYS A 64 -0.87 -0.50 -7.27
N GLY A 65 0.41 -0.84 -7.30
CA GLY A 65 0.87 -2.21 -7.56
C GLY A 65 1.26 -2.98 -6.32
N ALA A 66 1.21 -2.34 -5.15
CA ALA A 66 1.60 -2.93 -3.90
C ALA A 66 0.40 -3.54 -3.20
N ARG A 67 0.57 -4.78 -2.73
CA ARG A 67 -0.39 -5.45 -1.86
C ARG A 67 0.32 -5.95 -0.63
N VAL A 68 -0.44 -6.09 0.44
CA VAL A 68 0.07 -6.57 1.71
C VAL A 68 -0.45 -7.98 1.96
N GLU A 69 0.46 -8.92 2.08
CA GLU A 69 0.18 -10.21 2.68
C GLU A 69 0.32 -10.04 4.20
N VAL A 70 -0.81 -10.16 4.89
CA VAL A 70 -0.89 -9.90 6.34
C VAL A 70 -0.33 -11.08 7.11
N GLY A 71 0.63 -10.80 8.00
CA GLY A 71 1.16 -11.76 8.96
C GLY A 71 0.66 -11.45 10.37
N ASN A 72 1.19 -10.38 10.96
CA ASN A 72 0.86 -9.93 12.32
C ASN A 72 -0.01 -8.67 12.33
N GLY A 73 -0.18 -8.01 11.19
CA GLY A 73 -1.06 -6.87 10.99
C GLY A 73 -0.56 -5.55 11.56
N ARG A 74 0.66 -5.50 12.14
CA ARG A 74 1.19 -4.32 12.84
C ARG A 74 1.51 -3.15 11.94
N ASN A 75 1.91 -3.43 10.69
CA ASN A 75 2.32 -2.39 9.73
C ASN A 75 1.34 -2.28 8.56
N THR A 76 0.16 -2.88 8.71
CA THR A 76 -0.89 -2.89 7.68
C THR A 76 -2.05 -2.06 8.17
N LEU A 77 -2.38 -0.99 7.46
CA LEU A 77 -3.57 -0.18 7.76
C LEU A 77 -4.82 -0.93 7.27
N PHE A 78 -5.79 -1.11 8.15
CA PHE A 78 -6.97 -1.92 7.87
C PHE A 78 -7.78 -1.37 6.69
N TRP A 79 -7.97 -0.04 6.63
CA TRP A 79 -8.82 0.58 5.62
C TRP A 79 -8.08 0.97 4.34
N SER A 80 -6.83 1.42 4.46
CA SER A 80 -6.09 2.05 3.37
C SER A 80 -5.25 1.08 2.54
N HIS A 81 -4.80 -0.04 3.12
CA HIS A 81 -3.96 -1.01 2.39
C HIS A 81 -4.78 -2.08 1.68
N GLU A 82 -4.27 -2.54 0.53
CA GLU A 82 -4.81 -3.68 -0.21
C GLU A 82 -4.33 -4.99 0.40
N TRP A 83 -5.04 -5.47 1.42
CA TRP A 83 -4.64 -6.68 2.16
C TRP A 83 -5.67 -7.82 2.11
N ALA A 84 -6.98 -7.50 2.14
CA ALA A 84 -8.06 -8.49 1.98
C ALA A 84 -8.57 -8.60 0.54
N PHE A 85 -8.38 -7.54 -0.26
CA PHE A 85 -8.91 -7.42 -1.61
C PHE A 85 -7.86 -6.89 -2.58
N ASN A 86 -8.24 -6.88 -3.86
CA ASN A 86 -7.54 -6.18 -4.93
C ASN A 86 -7.77 -4.66 -4.92
N LYS A 87 -8.23 -4.10 -3.79
CA LYS A 87 -8.56 -2.69 -3.56
C LYS A 87 -8.60 -2.40 -2.05
N PRO A 88 -8.44 -1.14 -1.61
CA PRO A 88 -8.57 -0.77 -0.20
C PRO A 88 -9.97 -1.05 0.33
N LEU A 89 -10.10 -1.53 1.57
CA LEU A 89 -11.42 -1.75 2.21
C LEU A 89 -12.24 -0.46 2.28
N ALA A 90 -11.58 0.70 2.37
CA ALA A 90 -12.25 2.00 2.35
C ALA A 90 -13.12 2.22 1.10
N SER A 91 -12.80 1.58 -0.02
CA SER A 91 -13.61 1.68 -1.24
C SER A 91 -14.92 0.90 -1.18
N GLU A 92 -15.04 -0.06 -0.25
CA GLU A 92 -16.25 -0.87 -0.03
C GLU A 92 -17.07 -0.39 1.17
N ALA A 93 -16.63 0.69 1.85
CA ALA A 93 -17.34 1.22 3.00
C ALA A 93 -18.75 1.69 2.60
N MET A 94 -19.77 1.19 3.31
CA MET A 94 -21.17 1.58 3.09
C MET A 94 -21.48 2.95 3.71
N THR A 95 -20.66 3.39 4.66
CA THR A 95 -20.81 4.63 5.42
C THR A 95 -19.45 5.33 5.58
N ILE A 96 -19.48 6.54 6.13
CA ILE A 96 -18.26 7.28 6.45
C ILE A 96 -17.50 6.51 7.53
N ILE A 97 -16.21 6.25 7.28
CA ILE A 97 -15.31 5.61 8.23
C ILE A 97 -15.04 6.62 9.35
N PRO A 98 -15.26 6.27 10.62
CA PRO A 98 -14.87 7.11 11.74
C PRO A 98 -13.38 7.44 11.71
N LEU A 99 -13.02 8.68 12.01
CA LEU A 99 -11.63 9.16 11.95
C LEU A 99 -10.69 8.32 12.84
N GLU A 100 -11.20 7.82 13.96
CA GLU A 100 -10.46 6.95 14.88
C GLU A 100 -10.06 5.62 14.25
N LEU A 101 -10.83 5.14 13.26
CA LEU A 101 -10.59 3.87 12.58
C LEU A 101 -9.75 4.03 11.32
N GLU A 102 -9.69 5.21 10.70
CA GLU A 102 -8.95 5.42 9.43
C GLU A 102 -7.48 4.99 9.51
N THR A 103 -6.85 5.23 10.66
CA THR A 103 -5.43 4.91 10.88
C THR A 103 -5.22 3.61 11.65
N SER A 104 -6.29 2.86 11.95
CA SER A 104 -6.17 1.61 12.67
C SER A 104 -5.48 0.53 11.86
N THR A 105 -4.67 -0.25 12.56
CA THR A 105 -3.95 -1.38 11.96
C THR A 105 -4.81 -2.63 11.92
N VAL A 106 -4.40 -3.62 11.11
CA VAL A 106 -5.06 -4.91 11.05
C VAL A 106 -4.94 -5.68 12.38
N GLU A 107 -3.81 -5.54 13.09
CA GLU A 107 -3.62 -6.10 14.44
C GLU A 107 -4.68 -5.57 15.43
N GLU A 108 -4.98 -4.27 15.38
CA GLU A 108 -5.94 -3.64 16.30
C GLU A 108 -7.38 -4.11 16.11
N MET A 109 -7.70 -4.61 14.90
CA MET A 109 -8.99 -5.18 14.52
C MET A 109 -9.11 -6.68 14.81
N TRP A 110 -8.06 -7.29 15.36
CA TRP A 110 -8.02 -8.70 15.71
C TRP A 110 -7.81 -8.90 17.21
N ASP A 111 -8.40 -9.97 17.72
CA ASP A 111 -8.23 -10.49 19.06
C ASP A 111 -7.68 -11.92 18.97
N VAL A 112 -6.65 -12.20 19.76
CA VAL A 112 -5.95 -13.51 19.70
C VAL A 112 -6.88 -14.66 20.10
N GLN A 113 -7.86 -14.41 20.97
CA GLN A 113 -8.77 -15.44 21.48
C GLN A 113 -10.06 -15.52 20.67
N HIS A 114 -10.58 -14.38 20.21
CA HIS A 114 -11.92 -14.28 19.60
C HIS A 114 -11.89 -14.03 18.08
N GLY A 115 -10.72 -13.79 17.49
CA GLY A 115 -10.58 -13.47 16.08
C GLY A 115 -10.92 -12.01 15.77
N TRP A 116 -11.57 -11.74 14.63
CA TRP A 116 -11.92 -10.38 14.22
C TRP A 116 -12.86 -9.69 15.21
N LYS A 117 -12.56 -8.44 15.54
CA LYS A 117 -13.40 -7.52 16.35
C LYS A 117 -14.53 -6.94 15.50
N TRP A 118 -15.46 -7.80 15.10
CA TRP A 118 -16.55 -7.47 14.20
C TRP A 118 -17.36 -6.26 14.66
N GLU A 119 -17.51 -6.06 15.98
CA GLU A 119 -18.22 -4.93 16.57
C GLU A 119 -17.65 -3.56 16.17
N LYS A 120 -16.37 -3.48 15.78
CA LYS A 120 -15.74 -2.22 15.38
C LYS A 120 -16.05 -1.81 13.95
N PHE A 121 -16.21 -2.75 13.03
CA PHE A 121 -16.21 -2.44 11.60
C PHE A 121 -17.29 -3.18 10.78
N ALA A 122 -17.97 -4.20 11.31
CA ALA A 122 -18.95 -4.98 10.56
C ALA A 122 -20.08 -4.11 9.99
N ASN A 123 -20.55 -3.13 10.76
CA ASN A 123 -21.62 -2.21 10.34
C ASN A 123 -21.19 -1.23 9.21
N LEU A 124 -19.89 -1.11 8.96
CA LEU A 124 -19.33 -0.21 7.95
C LEU A 124 -19.13 -0.90 6.60
N LEU A 125 -19.24 -2.23 6.54
CA LEU A 125 -18.90 -3.03 5.37
C LEU A 125 -20.06 -3.96 4.97
N PRO A 126 -20.22 -4.25 3.67
CA PRO A 126 -21.25 -5.17 3.21
C PRO A 126 -20.89 -6.62 3.58
N GLU A 127 -21.90 -7.47 3.73
CA GLU A 127 -21.77 -8.86 4.21
C GLU A 127 -20.82 -9.72 3.34
N ASN A 128 -20.83 -9.50 2.03
CA ASN A 128 -19.90 -10.15 1.10
C ASN A 128 -18.44 -9.81 1.43
N THR A 129 -18.17 -8.59 1.90
CA THR A 129 -16.84 -8.14 2.25
C THR A 129 -16.37 -8.77 3.56
N LEU A 130 -17.27 -8.84 4.55
CA LEU A 130 -17.02 -9.52 5.83
C LEU A 130 -16.75 -11.02 5.65
N SER A 131 -17.44 -11.65 4.72
CA SER A 131 -17.23 -13.08 4.39
C SER A 131 -15.80 -13.33 3.90
N ILE A 132 -15.23 -12.42 3.12
CA ILE A 132 -13.86 -12.53 2.63
C ILE A 132 -12.87 -12.24 3.75
N ILE A 133 -13.10 -11.20 4.57
CA ILE A 133 -12.27 -10.90 5.75
C ILE A 133 -12.17 -12.13 6.68
N THR A 134 -13.26 -12.89 6.85
CA THR A 134 -13.29 -14.12 7.65
C THR A 134 -12.29 -15.19 7.17
N LEU A 135 -11.95 -15.21 5.88
CA LEU A 135 -10.97 -16.15 5.32
C LEU A 135 -9.53 -15.81 5.73
N HIS A 136 -9.29 -14.58 6.19
CA HIS A 136 -7.99 -14.16 6.69
C HIS A 136 -7.91 -14.43 8.20
N SER A 137 -6.87 -15.16 8.61
CA SER A 137 -6.51 -15.36 10.01
C SER A 137 -5.19 -14.68 10.30
N LEU A 138 -5.12 -13.95 11.40
CA LEU A 138 -3.88 -13.34 11.88
C LEU A 138 -3.14 -14.31 12.80
N PHE A 139 -1.83 -14.39 12.61
CA PHE A 139 -0.94 -15.18 13.47
C PHE A 139 0.00 -14.23 14.21
N PRO A 140 -0.50 -13.54 15.26
CA PRO A 140 0.29 -12.56 15.99
C PRO A 140 1.54 -13.22 16.61
N GLY A 141 2.70 -12.73 16.20
CA GLY A 141 4.00 -13.22 16.64
C GLY A 141 5.13 -12.46 15.96
N GLU A 142 6.30 -12.40 16.60
CA GLU A 142 7.47 -11.67 16.05
C GLU A 142 7.99 -12.26 14.73
N GLY A 143 7.73 -13.55 14.49
CA GLY A 143 8.14 -14.27 13.28
C GLY A 143 7.25 -14.06 12.06
N ASN A 144 6.01 -13.58 12.23
CA ASN A 144 5.02 -13.45 11.14
C ASN A 144 4.85 -11.99 10.75
N GLN A 145 5.88 -11.38 10.18
CA GLN A 145 5.80 -9.97 9.77
C GLN A 145 4.99 -9.81 8.50
N ASP A 146 4.28 -8.70 8.40
CA ASP A 146 3.58 -8.32 7.16
C ASP A 146 4.56 -8.23 5.99
N HIS A 147 4.14 -8.73 4.83
CA HIS A 147 4.96 -8.79 3.63
C HIS A 147 4.34 -8.00 2.50
N LEU A 148 5.13 -7.13 1.90
CA LEU A 148 4.70 -6.38 0.74
C LEU A 148 4.99 -7.16 -0.53
N ILE A 149 3.93 -7.47 -1.27
CA ILE A 149 3.96 -8.22 -2.53
C ILE A 149 3.54 -7.32 -3.70
N TRP A 150 4.12 -7.56 -4.87
CA TRP A 150 3.82 -6.82 -6.08
C TRP A 150 2.73 -7.53 -6.90
N SER A 151 1.57 -6.91 -7.06
CA SER A 151 0.42 -7.48 -7.76
C SER A 151 0.63 -7.59 -9.28
N GLY A 152 1.46 -6.72 -9.87
CA GLY A 152 1.75 -6.72 -11.30
C GLY A 152 2.72 -7.83 -11.77
N SER A 153 3.06 -8.80 -10.93
CA SER A 153 3.89 -9.96 -11.32
C SER A 153 3.47 -11.21 -10.57
N SER A 154 3.41 -12.35 -11.27
CA SER A 154 3.18 -13.67 -10.67
C SER A 154 4.25 -14.08 -9.64
N SER A 155 5.43 -13.46 -9.67
CA SER A 155 6.51 -13.72 -8.71
C SER A 155 6.37 -12.94 -7.40
N GLY A 156 5.39 -12.05 -7.27
CA GLY A 156 5.26 -11.11 -6.16
C GLY A 156 6.39 -10.07 -6.08
N LYS A 157 7.35 -10.09 -7.02
CA LYS A 157 8.48 -9.16 -7.07
C LYS A 157 8.26 -8.11 -8.15
N MET A 158 8.60 -6.87 -7.81
CA MET A 158 8.48 -5.80 -8.78
C MET A 158 9.63 -5.78 -9.79
N THR A 159 9.28 -5.81 -11.07
CA THR A 159 10.18 -5.57 -12.19
C THR A 159 9.94 -4.18 -12.79
N THR A 160 10.89 -3.65 -13.55
CA THR A 160 10.69 -2.38 -14.23
C THR A 160 9.57 -2.50 -15.29
N LYS A 161 9.45 -3.67 -15.93
CA LYS A 161 8.40 -3.96 -16.91
C LYS A 161 7.00 -3.96 -16.27
N SER A 162 6.84 -4.61 -15.12
CA SER A 162 5.56 -4.65 -14.40
C SER A 162 5.17 -3.28 -13.84
N ALA A 163 6.13 -2.49 -13.34
CA ALA A 163 5.86 -1.10 -12.96
C ALA A 163 5.46 -0.23 -14.15
N LEU A 164 6.09 -0.42 -15.31
CA LEU A 164 5.76 0.32 -16.52
C LEU A 164 4.33 0.00 -17.01
N ALA A 165 3.89 -1.26 -16.92
CA ALA A 165 2.53 -1.65 -17.28
C ALA A 165 1.48 -0.88 -16.48
N ILE A 166 1.63 -0.82 -15.14
CA ILE A 166 0.73 -0.05 -14.26
C ILE A 166 0.74 1.44 -14.62
N ILE A 167 1.92 2.01 -14.90
CA ILE A 167 2.04 3.42 -15.31
C ILE A 167 1.32 3.69 -16.64
N GLN A 168 1.41 2.75 -17.59
CA GLN A 168 0.75 2.88 -18.89
C GLN A 168 -0.76 2.77 -18.77
N GLU A 169 -1.26 1.81 -18.00
CA GLU A 169 -2.69 1.68 -17.69
C GLU A 169 -3.25 2.95 -17.03
N ASP A 170 -2.51 3.54 -16.09
CA ASP A 170 -2.93 4.76 -15.41
C ASP A 170 -2.93 5.99 -16.33
N CYS A 171 -1.96 6.07 -17.24
CA CYS A 171 -1.92 7.14 -18.24
C CYS A 171 -3.12 7.05 -19.20
N VAL A 172 -3.45 5.85 -19.67
CA VAL A 172 -4.61 5.61 -20.56
C VAL A 172 -5.93 5.90 -19.85
N GLY A 173 -6.08 5.49 -18.58
CA GLY A 173 -7.29 5.76 -17.79
C GLY A 173 -7.53 7.25 -17.53
N ASN A 174 -6.47 8.04 -17.35
CA ASN A 174 -6.59 9.48 -17.14
C ASN A 174 -6.91 10.27 -18.42
N GLU A 175 -6.50 9.79 -19.60
CA GLU A 175 -6.88 10.40 -20.89
C GLU A 175 -8.37 10.19 -21.22
N GLY A 176 -8.93 9.02 -20.87
CA GLY A 176 -10.37 8.74 -21.02
C GLY A 176 -11.26 9.65 -20.15
N LYS A 177 -10.86 9.90 -18.90
CA LYS A 177 -11.60 10.79 -17.98
C LYS A 177 -11.61 12.25 -18.42
N LYS A 178 -10.53 12.74 -19.04
CA LYS A 178 -10.47 14.12 -19.57
C LYS A 178 -11.40 14.35 -20.76
N LYS A 179 -11.73 13.32 -21.53
CA LYS A 179 -12.69 13.45 -22.65
C LYS A 179 -14.15 13.41 -22.20
N GLY A 180 -14.46 12.77 -21.07
CA GLY A 180 -15.82 12.69 -20.51
C GLY A 180 -16.29 13.94 -19.76
N ASN A 181 -15.38 14.80 -19.28
CA ASN A 181 -15.72 16.04 -18.57
C ASN A 181 -15.90 17.27 -19.50
N ASN A 182 -15.81 17.09 -20.82
CA ASN A 182 -16.00 18.15 -21.82
C ASN A 182 -17.23 17.90 -22.72
N ALA A 183 -18.18 17.08 -22.27
CA ALA A 183 -19.45 16.82 -22.96
C ALA A 183 -20.63 17.34 -22.13
#